data_AF-X0TUW5-F1
#
_entry.id   AF-X0TUW5-F1
#
_cell.length_a   1.000
_cell.length_b   1.000
_cell.length_c   1.000
_cell.angle_alpha   90.00
_cell.angle_beta   90.00
_cell.angle_gamma   90.00
#
_symmetry.space_group_name_H-M   'P 1'
#
loop_
_entity.id
_entity.type
_entity.pdbx_description
1 polymer ?
#
loop_
_entity_poly.entity_id
_entity_poly.type
_entity_poly.pdbx_seq_one_letter_code
_entity_poly.pdbx_strand_id
1 'polypeptide(L)' 'MASIDSVTQKLKANAEKVEDFIEELLEPRNPEVLYEASKHLIAAGGKRLRPYLVMKACELVGGEPDLAVPYAAAL' A
#
# COMPACT_ATOMS: atom_id res chain seq x y z
N MET A 1 -11.31 -8.66 -22.45
CA MET A 1 -11.90 -8.48 -21.10
C MET A 1 -11.11 -9.22 -20.01
N ALA A 2 -10.71 -10.48 -20.20
CA ALA A 2 -9.97 -11.28 -19.20
C ALA A 2 -8.63 -10.69 -18.69
N SER A 3 -7.95 -9.84 -19.47
CA SER A 3 -6.66 -9.24 -19.10
C SER A 3 -6.77 -8.16 -18.01
N ILE A 4 -7.83 -7.35 -18.00
CA ILE A 4 -7.99 -6.21 -17.09
C ILE A 4 -8.33 -6.67 -15.66
N ASP A 5 -9.17 -7.70 -15.54
CA ASP A 5 -9.55 -8.27 -14.24
C ASP A 5 -8.32 -8.85 -13.51
N SER A 6 -7.38 -9.44 -14.28
CA SER A 6 -6.13 -9.98 -13.74
C SER A 6 -5.22 -8.91 -13.13
N VAL A 7 -5.18 -7.70 -13.73
CA VAL A 7 -4.35 -6.60 -13.23
C VAL A 7 -4.98 -6.00 -11.98
N THR A 8 -6.30 -5.85 -11.97
CA THR A 8 -7.04 -5.34 -10.80
C THR A 8 -6.86 -6.25 -9.58
N GLN A 9 -6.90 -7.58 -9.76
CA GLN A 9 -6.58 -8.52 -8.69
C GLN A 9 -5.14 -8.36 -8.16
N LYS A 10 -4.16 -8.23 -9.05
CA LYS A 10 -2.75 -8.02 -8.65
C LYS A 10 -2.55 -6.71 -7.88
N LEU A 11 -3.22 -5.64 -8.29
CA LEU A 11 -3.21 -4.36 -7.58
C LEU A 11 -3.78 -4.51 -6.17
N LYS A 12 -4.92 -5.21 -6.04
CA LYS A 12 -5.56 -5.41 -4.74
C LYS A 12 -4.70 -6.25 -3.78
N ALA A 13 -4.14 -7.36 -4.25
CA ALA A 13 -3.27 -8.20 -3.41
C ALA A 13 -2.00 -7.46 -2.95
N ASN A 14 -1.46 -6.56 -3.78
CA ASN A 14 -0.35 -5.69 -3.40
C ASN A 14 -0.77 -4.60 -2.42
N ALA A 15 -1.98 -4.06 -2.59
CA ALA A 15 -2.52 -3.02 -1.72
C ALA A 15 -2.67 -3.53 -0.29
N GLU A 16 -3.21 -4.75 -0.10
CA GLU A 16 -3.41 -5.36 1.23
C GLU A 16 -2.13 -5.35 2.06
N LYS A 17 -1.00 -5.82 1.51
CA LYS A 17 0.30 -5.82 2.20
C LYS A 17 0.77 -4.43 2.65
N VAL A 18 0.52 -3.41 1.85
CA VAL A 18 0.95 -2.04 2.13
C VAL A 18 -0.03 -1.35 3.09
N GLU A 19 -1.32 -1.64 2.96
CA GLU A 19 -2.36 -1.14 3.87
C GLU A 19 -2.17 -1.71 5.28
N ASP A 20 -1.91 -3.01 5.43
CA ASP A 20 -1.60 -3.63 6.73
C ASP A 20 -0.41 -2.94 7.41
N PHE A 21 0.66 -2.67 6.66
CA PHE A 21 1.84 -1.98 7.18
C PHE A 21 1.55 -0.52 7.59
N ILE A 22 0.72 0.20 6.82
CA ILE A 22 0.30 1.56 7.16
C ILE A 22 -0.59 1.57 8.40
N GLU A 23 -1.50 0.60 8.54
CA GLU A 23 -2.38 0.48 9.69
C GLU A 23 -1.60 0.26 10.98
N GLU A 24 -0.58 -0.61 10.95
CA GLU A 24 0.35 -0.82 12.07
C GLU A 24 1.10 0.47 12.44
N LEU A 25 1.57 1.24 11.44
CA LEU A 25 2.26 2.51 11.67
C LEU A 25 1.35 3.60 12.26
N LEU A 26 0.05 3.57 11.92
CA LEU A 26 -0.94 4.55 12.34
C LEU A 26 -1.77 4.09 13.53
N GLU A 27 -1.32 3.09 14.29
CA GLU A 27 -1.92 2.75 15.58
C GLU A 27 -2.13 4.02 16.43
N PRO A 28 -3.34 4.25 16.99
CA PRO A 28 -3.65 5.49 17.69
C PRO A 28 -2.70 5.75 18.86
N ARG A 29 -2.11 6.95 18.89
CA ARG A 29 -1.32 7.44 20.02
C ARG A 29 -1.76 8.85 20.37
N ASN A 30 -1.23 9.37 21.46
CA ASN A 30 -1.50 10.75 21.86
C ASN A 30 -0.79 11.75 20.93
N PRO A 31 -1.51 12.75 20.37
CA PRO A 31 -2.95 13.00 20.48
C PRO A 31 -3.77 12.20 19.44
N GLU A 32 -4.81 11.49 19.88
CA GLU A 32 -5.59 10.58 19.02
C GLU A 32 -6.19 11.27 17.79
N VAL A 33 -6.63 12.52 17.94
CA VAL A 33 -7.23 13.32 16.86
C VAL A 33 -6.29 13.46 15.64
N LEU A 34 -4.97 13.50 15.87
CA LEU A 34 -3.99 13.60 14.79
C LEU A 34 -3.90 12.28 14.00
N TYR A 35 -3.95 11.15 14.69
CA TYR A 35 -3.89 9.82 14.07
C TYR A 35 -5.17 9.55 13.27
N GLU A 36 -6.33 9.87 13.82
CA GLU A 36 -7.61 9.72 13.12
C GLU A 36 -7.70 10.63 11.89
N ALA A 37 -7.25 11.88 11.99
CA ALA A 37 -7.16 12.77 10.84
C ALA A 37 -6.22 12.23 9.75
N SER A 38 -5.09 11.62 10.14
CA SER A 38 -4.12 11.04 9.20
C SER A 38 -4.67 9.83 8.44
N LYS A 39 -5.48 8.99 9.10
CA LYS A 39 -6.11 7.81 8.48
C LYS A 39 -7.19 8.17 7.47
N HIS A 40 -7.83 9.34 7.59
CA HIS A 40 -9.02 9.68 6.84
C HIS A 40 -8.87 9.52 5.31
N LEU A 41 -7.79 10.06 4.73
CA LEU A 41 -7.53 9.97 3.29
C LEU A 41 -7.12 8.56 2.84
N ILE A 42 -6.47 7.81 3.72
CA ILE A 42 -6.02 6.44 3.43
C ILE A 42 -7.24 5.52 3.38
N ALA A 43 -8.13 5.63 4.38
CA ALA A 43 -9.38 4.90 4.48
C ALA A 43 -10.38 5.23 3.37
N ALA A 44 -10.31 6.43 2.77
CA ALA A 44 -11.13 6.80 1.61
C ALA A 44 -10.81 5.98 0.34
N GLY A 45 -9.76 5.14 0.39
CA GLY A 45 -9.41 4.20 -0.67
C GLY A 45 -8.50 4.79 -1.74
N GLY A 46 -8.38 4.08 -2.85
CA GLY A 46 -7.53 4.45 -3.98
C GLY A 46 -7.13 3.23 -4.80
N LYS A 47 -6.60 3.45 -6.01
CA LYS A 47 -6.14 2.34 -6.87
C LYS A 47 -4.80 1.74 -6.45
N ARG A 48 -4.10 2.39 -5.51
CA ARG A 48 -2.79 1.98 -4.98
C ARG A 48 -1.74 1.69 -6.06
N LEU A 49 -1.79 2.47 -7.16
CA LEU A 49 -0.87 2.29 -8.28
C LEU A 49 0.57 2.64 -7.90
N ARG A 50 0.78 3.67 -7.07
CA ARG A 50 2.12 4.10 -6.61
C ARG A 50 2.83 2.99 -5.83
N PRO A 51 2.27 2.44 -4.73
CA PRO A 51 2.89 1.34 -4.00
C PRO A 51 3.07 0.09 -4.85
N TYR A 52 2.13 -0.22 -5.75
CA TYR A 52 2.28 -1.33 -6.70
C TYR A 52 3.50 -1.17 -7.60
N LEU A 53 3.72 0.03 -8.15
CA LEU A 53 4.88 0.29 -9.02
C LEU A 53 6.20 0.15 -8.25
N VAL A 54 6.25 0.53 -6.98
CA VAL A 54 7.45 0.37 -6.14
C VAL A 54 7.79 -1.11 -5.95
N MET A 55 6.81 -1.92 -5.54
CA MET A 55 7.03 -3.35 -5.33
C MET A 55 7.40 -4.06 -6.64
N LYS A 56 6.77 -3.69 -7.77
CA LYS A 56 7.12 -4.23 -9.09
C LYS A 56 8.47 -3.75 -9.61
N ALA A 57 8.90 -2.54 -9.28
CA ALA A 57 10.24 -2.09 -9.62
C ALA A 57 11.31 -2.89 -8.85
N CYS A 58 11.07 -3.20 -7.58
CA CYS A 58 11.93 -4.10 -6.79
C CYS A 58 12.02 -5.49 -7.43
N GLU A 59 10.87 -6.09 -7.77
CA GLU A 59 10.80 -7.39 -8.45
C GLU A 59 11.54 -7.39 -9.78
N LEU A 60 11.36 -6.33 -10.59
CA LEU A 60 11.92 -6.20 -11.93
C LEU A 60 13.46 -6.25 -11.93
N VAL A 61 14.09 -5.72 -10.89
CA VAL A 61 15.55 -5.72 -10.74
C VAL A 61 16.07 -6.96 -9.98
N GLY A 62 15.21 -7.94 -9.70
CA GLY A 62 15.56 -9.19 -9.02
C GLY A 62 15.54 -9.12 -7.48
N GLY A 63 14.96 -8.06 -6.91
CA GLY A 63 14.78 -7.92 -5.46
C GLY A 63 13.55 -8.65 -4.93
N GLU A 64 13.50 -8.85 -3.61
CA GLU A 64 12.33 -9.37 -2.91
C GLU A 64 11.28 -8.26 -2.72
N PRO A 65 10.08 -8.37 -3.31
CA PRO A 65 9.09 -7.29 -3.26
C PRO A 65 8.62 -6.94 -1.84
N ASP A 66 8.62 -7.92 -0.93
CA ASP A 66 8.16 -7.72 0.45
C ASP A 66 9.11 -6.82 1.25
N LEU A 67 10.40 -6.79 0.90
CA LEU A 67 11.35 -5.82 1.45
C LEU A 67 11.08 -4.38 0.96
N ALA A 68 10.29 -4.21 -0.10
CA ALA A 68 9.93 -2.90 -0.64
C ALA A 68 8.68 -2.28 0.03
N VAL A 69 7.98 -3.02 0.91
CA VAL A 69 6.73 -2.56 1.55
C VAL A 69 6.88 -1.23 2.29
N PRO A 70 7.93 -0.98 3.11
CA PRO A 70 8.10 0.31 3.79
C PRO A 70 8.27 1.49 2.82
N TYR A 71 8.94 1.26 1.69
CA TYR A 71 9.15 2.27 0.65
C TYR A 71 7.88 2.51 -0.15
N ALA A 72 7.09 1.46 -0.39
CA ALA A 72 5.79 1.55 -1.04
C ALA A 72 4.79 2.33 -0.17
N ALA A 73 4.81 2.14 1.15
CA ALA A 73 3.97 2.87 2.11
C ALA A 73 4.27 4.37 2.20
N ALA A 74 5.48 4.78 1.86
CA ALA A 74 5.90 6.19 1.89
C ALA A 74 5.40 7.04 0.70
N LEU A 75 4.74 6.44 -0.32
CA LEU A 75 4.36 7.05 -1.60
C LEU A 75 2.85 7.04 -1.89
#